data_AF-A0A925ENP1-F1
#
_entry.id   AF-A0A925ENP1-F1
#
_cell.length_a   1.000
_cell.length_b   1.000
_cell.length_c   1.000
_cell.angle_alpha   90.00
_cell.angle_beta   90.00
_cell.angle_gamma   90.00
#
_symmetry.space_group_name_H-M   'P 1'
#
loop_
_entity.id
_entity.type
_entity.pdbx_description
1 polymer ?
#
loop_
_entity_poly.entity_id
_entity_poly.type
_entity_poly.pdbx_seq_one_letter_code
_entity_poly.pdbx_strand_id
1 'polypeptide(L)'
;MHEIEIDLSDSKQPKEIQGIIESTCKAQNLNLVSKNTLQKYPGCIHWHYQKLKTTGTLEITYWPAQNRCWIPLKSGRAKEWVVEIAKQLKVEIERQLIQV
;
A
#
# COMPACT_ATOMS: atom_id res chain seq x y z
N MET A 1 -3.62 14.27 9.54
CA MET A 1 -3.58 13.00 8.78
C MET A 1 -2.42 13.12 7.82
N HIS A 2 -1.47 12.19 7.87
CA HIS A 2 -0.31 12.20 6.96
C HIS A 2 -0.47 11.02 6.00
N GLU A 3 0.00 11.15 4.77
CA GLU A 3 -0.01 10.08 3.80
C GLU A 3 1.36 9.94 3.17
N ILE A 4 1.78 8.68 2.96
CA ILE A 4 3.01 8.37 2.26
C ILE A 4 2.62 8.02 0.84
N GLU A 5 3.02 8.87 -0.11
CA GLU A 5 2.84 8.60 -1.54
C GLU A 5 3.93 7.65 -2.04
N ILE A 6 3.55 6.76 -2.94
CA ILE A 6 4.43 5.82 -3.64
C ILE A 6 4.55 6.30 -5.06
N ASP A 7 5.78 6.54 -5.51
CA ASP A 7 6.05 6.95 -6.88
C ASP A 7 5.83 5.78 -7.85
N LEU A 8 4.98 6.02 -8.86
CA LEU A 8 4.61 5.03 -9.88
C LEU A 8 5.14 5.40 -11.27
N SER A 9 6.07 6.37 -11.38
CA SER A 9 6.41 7.06 -12.63
C SER A 9 6.96 6.15 -13.74
N ASP A 10 7.55 5.01 -13.38
CA ASP A 10 8.17 4.07 -14.33
C ASP A 10 7.28 2.88 -14.72
N SER A 11 6.11 2.69 -14.09
CA SER A 11 5.31 1.47 -14.30
C SER A 11 4.09 1.67 -15.20
N LYS A 12 3.90 0.77 -16.18
CA LYS A 12 2.93 0.96 -17.28
C LYS A 12 1.63 0.17 -17.15
N GLN A 13 1.54 -0.84 -16.27
CA GLN A 13 0.35 -1.69 -16.18
C GLN A 13 -0.22 -1.79 -14.76
N PRO A 14 -1.51 -1.50 -14.56
CA PRO A 14 -2.16 -1.61 -13.24
C PRO A 14 -2.06 -2.98 -12.57
N LYS A 15 -2.04 -4.06 -13.36
CA LYS A 15 -1.90 -5.43 -12.84
C LYS A 15 -0.51 -5.69 -12.27
N GLU A 16 0.53 -5.13 -12.88
CA GLU A 16 1.91 -5.26 -12.39
C GLU A 16 2.08 -4.52 -11.07
N ILE A 17 1.61 -3.27 -11.00
CA ILE A 17 1.63 -2.45 -9.77
C ILE A 17 0.90 -3.17 -8.63
N GLN A 18 -0.30 -3.69 -8.89
CA GLN A 18 -1.03 -4.48 -7.91
C GLN A 18 -0.22 -5.71 -7.45
N GLY A 19 0.38 -6.44 -8.39
CA GLY A 19 1.18 -7.62 -8.09
C GLY A 19 2.38 -7.31 -7.20
N ILE A 20 3.10 -6.23 -7.50
CA ILE A 20 4.25 -5.72 -6.73
C ILE A 20 3.82 -5.34 -5.31
N ILE A 21 2.70 -4.61 -5.17
CA ILE A 21 2.19 -4.23 -3.84
C ILE A 21 1.85 -5.48 -3.02
N GLU A 22 1.10 -6.41 -3.60
CA GLU A 22 0.65 -7.63 -2.91
C GLU A 22 1.82 -8.55 -2.55
N SER A 23 2.79 -8.74 -3.46
CA SER A 23 3.99 -9.55 -3.23
C SER A 23 4.88 -8.94 -2.15
N THR A 24 5.09 -7.62 -2.18
CA THR A 24 5.92 -6.91 -1.21
C THR A 24 5.29 -6.95 0.18
N CYS A 25 3.97 -6.76 0.29
CA CYS A 25 3.26 -6.92 1.57
C CYS A 25 3.39 -8.36 2.11
N LYS A 26 3.27 -9.36 1.23
CA LYS A 26 3.44 -10.77 1.62
C LYS A 26 4.86 -11.07 2.11
N ALA A 27 5.88 -10.53 1.44
CA ALA A 27 7.29 -10.66 1.85
C ALA A 27 7.54 -10.05 3.25
N GLN A 28 6.78 -9.02 3.61
CA GLN A 28 6.80 -8.39 4.93
C GLN A 28 5.96 -9.13 5.99
N ASN A 29 5.49 -10.35 5.71
CA ASN A 29 4.61 -11.14 6.59
C ASN A 29 3.32 -10.41 6.99
N LEU A 30 2.81 -9.55 6.11
CA LEU A 30 1.52 -8.89 6.28
C LEU A 30 0.41 -9.79 5.75
N ASN A 31 -0.66 -9.91 6.53
CA ASN A 31 -1.84 -10.67 6.15
C ASN A 31 -2.86 -9.74 5.54
N LEU A 32 -3.34 -10.08 4.35
CA LEU A 32 -4.44 -9.38 3.72
C LEU A 32 -5.74 -9.68 4.47
N VAL A 33 -6.35 -8.65 5.06
CA VAL A 33 -7.62 -8.75 5.78
C VAL A 33 -8.79 -8.47 4.85
N SER A 34 -8.67 -7.43 4.03
CA SER A 34 -9.69 -7.09 3.04
C SER A 34 -9.09 -6.36 1.85
N LYS A 35 -9.74 -6.53 0.71
CA LYS A 35 -9.41 -5.84 -0.53
C LYS A 35 -10.70 -5.37 -1.17
N ASN A 36 -10.92 -4.06 -1.14
CA ASN A 36 -12.17 -3.44 -1.55
C ASN A 36 -11.89 -2.27 -2.52
N THR A 37 -12.95 -1.63 -2.99
CA THR A 37 -12.89 -0.35 -3.69
C THR A 37 -13.58 0.70 -2.84
N LEU A 38 -12.95 1.87 -2.68
CA LEU A 38 -13.55 2.98 -1.94
C LEU A 38 -14.61 3.69 -2.80
N GLN A 39 -15.79 3.96 -2.22
CA GLN A 39 -16.86 4.68 -2.91
C GLN A 39 -16.42 6.07 -3.41
N LYS A 40 -15.53 6.73 -2.65
CA LYS A 40 -14.97 8.05 -3.01
C LYS A 40 -14.01 7.99 -4.20
N TYR A 41 -13.42 6.83 -4.48
CA TYR A 41 -12.40 6.65 -5.52
C TYR A 41 -12.79 5.45 -6.40
N PRO A 42 -13.70 5.64 -7.37
CA PRO A 42 -14.19 4.55 -8.21
C PRO A 42 -13.05 3.90 -8.98
N GLY A 43 -13.01 2.57 -8.97
CA GLY A 43 -11.96 1.77 -9.61
C GLY A 43 -10.62 1.74 -8.87
N CYS A 44 -10.51 2.35 -7.68
CA CYS A 44 -9.35 2.14 -6.84
C CYS A 44 -9.33 0.72 -6.24
N ILE A 45 -8.15 0.29 -5.86
CA ILE A 45 -7.91 -0.92 -5.10
C ILE A 45 -7.42 -0.48 -3.73
N HIS A 46 -8.15 -0.89 -2.71
CA HIS A 46 -7.87 -0.53 -1.33
C HIS A 46 -7.65 -1.78 -0.51
N TRP A 47 -6.43 -1.93 0.01
CA TRP A 47 -6.03 -3.07 0.83
C TRP A 47 -5.95 -2.70 2.29
N HIS A 48 -6.41 -3.63 3.13
CA HIS A 48 -6.17 -3.62 4.56
C HIS A 48 -5.25 -4.78 4.92
N TYR A 49 -4.12 -4.47 5.51
CA TYR A 49 -3.13 -5.43 5.97
C TYR A 49 -2.97 -5.40 7.49
N GLN A 50 -2.73 -6.57 8.07
CA GLN A 50 -2.45 -6.72 9.49
C GLN A 50 -1.26 -7.63 9.72
N LYS A 51 -0.49 -7.35 10.77
CA LYS A 51 0.59 -8.22 11.23
C LYS A 51 0.09 -9.11 12.37
N LEU A 52 0.41 -10.40 12.33
CA LEU A 52 -0.06 -11.38 13.31
C LEU A 52 0.29 -10.93 14.74
N LYS A 53 -0.65 -11.13 15.68
CA LYS A 53 -0.52 -10.81 17.10
C LYS A 53 -0.20 -9.33 17.39
N THR A 54 -0.42 -8.43 16.44
CA THR A 54 -0.28 -6.98 16.64
C THR A 54 -1.62 -6.30 16.47
N THR A 55 -1.81 -5.20 17.18
CA THR A 55 -2.92 -4.30 16.93
C THR A 55 -2.51 -3.28 15.87
N GLY A 56 -3.44 -2.85 15.02
CA GLY A 56 -3.18 -1.91 13.93
C GLY A 56 -3.52 -2.49 12.57
N THR A 57 -3.89 -1.61 11.65
CA THR A 57 -4.17 -1.94 10.25
C THR A 57 -3.37 -1.00 9.38
N LEU A 58 -2.62 -1.57 8.43
CA LEU A 58 -2.00 -0.83 7.36
C LEU A 58 -3.02 -0.73 6.21
N GLU A 59 -3.34 0.49 5.81
CA GLU A 59 -4.21 0.78 4.68
C GLU A 59 -3.33 1.18 3.49
N ILE A 60 -3.58 0.62 2.31
CA ILE A 60 -2.91 1.01 1.05
C ILE A 60 -3.99 1.27 0.03
N THR A 61 -3.89 2.36 -0.73
CA THR A 61 -4.82 2.66 -1.82
C THR A 61 -4.07 2.89 -3.10
N TYR A 62 -4.40 2.13 -4.14
CA TYR A 62 -3.93 2.35 -5.50
C TYR A 62 -5.11 2.77 -6.37
N TRP A 63 -4.97 3.87 -7.08
CA TRP A 63 -5.96 4.37 -8.02
C TRP A 63 -5.38 4.41 -9.44
N PRO A 64 -5.66 3.38 -10.25
CA PRO A 64 -5.11 3.27 -11.61
C PRO A 64 -5.45 4.46 -12.49
N ALA A 65 -6.67 4.99 -12.39
CA ALA A 65 -7.14 6.09 -13.23
C ALA A 65 -6.36 7.40 -13.03
N GLN A 66 -5.69 7.55 -11.88
CA GLN A 66 -4.88 8.73 -11.56
C GLN A 66 -3.39 8.40 -11.45
N ASN A 67 -2.98 7.16 -11.77
CA ASN A 67 -1.64 6.63 -11.51
C ASN A 67 -1.12 6.98 -10.10
N ARG A 68 -1.99 6.88 -9.09
CA ARG A 68 -1.68 7.32 -7.73
C ARG A 68 -1.73 6.16 -6.76
N CYS A 69 -0.69 5.97 -5.97
CA CYS A 69 -0.67 5.01 -4.87
C CYS A 69 -0.23 5.69 -3.58
N TRP A 70 -0.96 5.47 -2.49
CA TRP A 70 -0.65 6.10 -1.20
C TRP A 70 -1.05 5.24 -0.01
N ILE A 71 -0.36 5.47 1.10
CA ILE A 71 -0.57 4.82 2.39
C ILE A 71 -1.04 5.88 3.39
N PRO A 72 -2.35 5.95 3.73
CA PRO A 72 -2.83 6.89 4.72
C PRO A 72 -2.41 6.47 6.14
N LEU A 73 -1.73 7.37 6.85
CA LEU A 73 -1.38 7.22 8.26
C LEU A 73 -2.35 8.06 9.11
N LYS A 74 -3.36 7.39 9.69
CA LYS A 74 -4.32 8.01 10.60
C LYS A 74 -3.68 8.22 11.97
N SER A 75 -3.44 9.50 12.32
CA SER A 75 -2.94 9.93 13.63
C SER A 75 -3.84 9.38 14.75
N GLY A 76 -3.26 8.71 15.75
CA GLY A 76 -3.98 8.10 16.87
C GLY A 76 -4.37 6.62 16.70
N ARG A 77 -4.30 6.05 15.48
CA ARG A 77 -4.53 4.62 15.21
C ARG A 77 -3.33 3.90 14.59
N ALA A 78 -2.43 4.63 13.94
CA ALA A 78 -1.18 4.06 13.44
C ALA A 78 -0.28 3.68 14.62
N LYS A 79 -0.09 2.37 14.82
CA LYS A 79 0.96 1.87 15.71
C LYS A 79 2.33 2.11 15.08
N GLU A 80 3.38 2.16 15.89
CA GLU A 80 4.75 2.41 15.44
C GLU A 80 5.14 1.50 14.26
N TRP A 81 4.81 0.21 14.34
CA TRP A 81 5.08 -0.76 13.27
C TRP A 81 4.39 -0.41 11.94
N VAL A 82 3.22 0.23 11.95
CA VAL A 82 2.50 0.65 10.73
C VAL A 82 3.27 1.77 10.03
N VAL A 83 3.84 2.69 10.79
CA VAL A 83 4.63 3.81 10.25
C VAL A 83 5.96 3.30 9.69
N GLU A 84 6.62 2.40 10.41
CA GLU A 84 7.89 1.80 9.96
C GLU A 84 7.69 0.96 8.70
N ILE A 85 6.69 0.08 8.70
CA ILE A 85 6.43 -0.79 7.54
C ILE A 85 5.98 0.03 6.33
N ALA A 86 5.21 1.10 6.52
CA ALA A 86 4.79 1.97 5.41
C ALA A 86 5.99 2.63 4.71
N LYS A 87 7.00 3.07 5.48
CA LYS A 87 8.25 3.62 4.93
C LYS A 87 9.05 2.55 4.19
N GLN A 88 9.15 1.35 4.75
CA GLN A 88 9.85 0.23 4.11
C GLN A 88 9.16 -0.19 2.81
N LEU A 89 7.82 -0.29 2.83
CA LEU A 89 7.03 -0.64 1.66
C LEU A 89 7.18 0.39 0.54
N LYS A 90 7.19 1.69 0.84
CA LYS A 90 7.44 2.73 -0.16
C LYS A 90 8.75 2.45 -0.90
N VAL A 91 9.85 2.31 -0.16
CA VAL A 91 11.19 2.10 -0.74
C VAL A 91 11.23 0.81 -1.57
N GLU A 92 10.67 -0.29 -1.05
CA GLU A 92 10.74 -1.58 -1.71
C GLU A 92 9.84 -1.65 -2.95
N ILE A 93 8.65 -1.04 -2.90
CA ILE A 93 7.76 -0.94 -4.07
C ILE A 93 8.40 -0.08 -5.14
N GLU A 94 8.88 1.12 -4.81
CA GLU A 94 9.56 2.02 -5.76
C GLU A 94 10.78 1.34 -6.40
N ARG A 95 11.56 0.61 -5.61
CA ARG A 95 12.70 -0.17 -6.11
C ARG A 95 12.26 -1.23 -7.12
N GLN A 96 11.20 -1.98 -6.84
CA GLN A 96 10.68 -3.01 -7.75
C GLN A 96 10.06 -2.41 -9.02
N LEU A 97 9.58 -1.17 -8.98
CA LEU A 97 9.03 -0.49 -10.16
C LEU A 97 10.13 0.02 -11.11
N ILE A 98 11.33 0.33 -10.61
CA ILE A 98 12.48 0.79 -11.41
C ILE A 98 13.22 -0.37 -12.09
N GLN A 99 13.15 -1.58 -11.52
CA GLN A 99 13.92 -2.74 -12.00
C GLN A 99 13.21 -3.57 -13.11
N VAL A 100 12.17 -3.04 -13.76
CA VAL A 100 11.40 -3.73 -14.81
C VAL A 100 11.73 -3.19 -16.20
#